data_AF-A0A6C0GCW9-F1
#
_entry.id   AF-A0A6C0GCW9-F1
#
_cell.length_a   1.000
_cell.length_b   1.000
_cell.length_c   1.000
_cell.angle_alpha   90.00
_cell.angle_beta   90.00
_cell.angle_gamma   90.00
#
_symmetry.space_group_name_H-M   'P 1'
#
loop_
_entity.id
_entity.type
_entity.pdbx_description
1 polymer ?
#
loop_
_entity_poly.entity_id
_entity_poly.type
_entity_poly.pdbx_seq_one_letter_code
_entity_poly.pdbx_strand_id
1 'polypeptide(L)'
;MKLSLIIWILFTSLLFQQKEEIYHVVHVKGTVINKKTKQALKLQDQLKPSDELIYQTPDARVVVYSTAKGRFLLDKPTADKAGKADAPLSEYWRFVKNLFMPASAGEHLSTRALETPAIDDLESFFGINTFVFIGDTYKLRVDRGEYPMSGGKYFVYKYVYNGTDYSKRIAHTGDTLIFDRKSLYTIKDQVISPEEAGKVDIYYFNARTSPLKITTMRPVFLPEVQLKKELQGMISILKNQQLSEESLIDQLYEHVVVVYGRTNRQMLKEWIERNLNI
;
A
#
# COMPACT_ATOMS: atom_id res chain seq x y z
N MET A 1 59.63 1.13 18.36
CA MET A 1 59.04 0.93 17.01
C MET A 1 58.11 -0.29 16.90
N LYS A 2 58.46 -1.48 17.42
CA LYS A 2 57.60 -2.68 17.27
C LYS A 2 56.21 -2.59 17.94
N LEU A 3 56.08 -1.89 19.06
CA LEU A 3 54.81 -1.75 19.79
C LEU A 3 53.81 -0.79 19.10
N SER A 4 54.32 0.27 18.47
CA SER A 4 53.50 1.25 17.71
C SER A 4 52.90 0.63 16.44
N LEU A 5 53.63 -0.26 15.77
CA LEU A 5 53.14 -0.96 14.58
C LEU A 5 51.99 -1.94 14.93
N ILE A 6 52.07 -2.61 16.07
CA ILE A 6 51.04 -3.56 16.53
C ILE A 6 49.76 -2.81 16.91
N ILE A 7 49.86 -1.64 17.55
CA ILE A 7 48.70 -0.79 17.88
C ILE A 7 48.01 -0.29 16.60
N TRP A 8 48.77 0.05 15.56
CA TRP A 8 48.21 0.52 14.28
C TRP A 8 47.52 -0.60 13.48
N ILE A 9 48.03 -1.83 13.55
CA ILE A 9 47.40 -3.02 12.96
C ILE A 9 46.13 -3.41 13.72
N LEU A 10 46.12 -3.31 15.06
CA LEU A 10 44.90 -3.52 15.84
C LEU A 10 43.83 -2.45 15.54
N PHE A 11 44.24 -1.19 15.39
CA PHE A 11 43.30 -0.08 15.13
C PHE A 11 42.67 -0.15 13.74
N THR A 12 43.40 -0.62 12.72
CA THR A 12 42.85 -0.82 11.37
C THR A 12 41.90 -2.02 11.28
N SER A 13 42.10 -3.07 12.08
CA SER A 13 41.21 -4.24 12.08
C SER A 13 39.80 -3.97 12.65
N LEU A 14 39.66 -2.97 13.54
CA LEU A 14 38.38 -2.55 14.12
C LEU A 14 37.51 -1.70 13.18
N LEU A 15 38.08 -1.11 12.13
CA LEU A 15 37.36 -0.24 11.19
C LEU A 15 36.62 -1.01 10.08
N PHE A 16 36.83 -2.32 9.95
CA PHE A 16 36.23 -3.14 8.88
C PHE A 16 35.03 -3.99 9.31
N GLN A 17 34.53 -3.85 10.55
CA GLN A 17 33.22 -4.41 10.92
C GLN A 17 32.08 -3.52 10.43
N GLN A 18 32.02 -3.23 9.12
CA GLN A 18 30.77 -2.78 8.53
C GLN A 18 29.82 -3.98 8.54
N LYS A 19 28.86 -3.95 9.47
CA LYS A 19 27.76 -4.91 9.48
C LYS A 19 27.11 -4.90 8.09
N GLU A 20 27.20 -6.03 7.41
CA GLU A 20 26.66 -6.16 6.06
C GLU A 20 25.16 -5.82 6.11
N GLU A 21 24.74 -4.88 5.27
CA GLU A 21 23.37 -4.40 5.23
C GLU A 21 22.44 -5.55 4.80
N ILE A 22 21.37 -5.79 5.56
CA ILE A 22 20.38 -6.81 5.24
C ILE A 22 19.07 -6.13 4.90
N TYR A 23 18.53 -6.46 3.73
CA TYR A 23 17.21 -6.03 3.30
C TYR A 23 16.24 -7.19 3.43
N HIS A 24 15.11 -6.96 4.09
CA HIS A 24 14.05 -7.93 4.22
C HIS A 24 12.98 -7.70 3.16
N VAL A 25 12.59 -8.75 2.44
CA VAL A 25 11.50 -8.70 1.47
C VAL A 25 10.17 -8.52 2.21
N VAL A 26 9.49 -7.41 1.98
CA VAL A 26 8.20 -7.06 2.62
C VAL A 26 7.03 -7.10 1.64
N HIS A 27 7.28 -7.12 0.33
CA HIS A 27 6.26 -7.35 -0.68
C HIS A 27 6.88 -7.94 -1.94
N VAL A 28 6.16 -8.84 -2.63
CA VAL A 28 6.53 -9.37 -3.94
C VAL A 28 5.29 -9.38 -4.82
N LYS A 29 5.37 -8.66 -5.95
CA LYS A 29 4.43 -8.76 -7.06
C LYS A 29 5.11 -9.53 -8.20
N GLY A 30 4.40 -10.46 -8.82
CA GLY A 30 4.95 -11.28 -9.90
C GLY A 30 6.01 -12.28 -9.42
N THR A 31 6.82 -12.79 -10.34
CA THR A 31 7.87 -13.78 -10.02
C THR A 31 9.25 -13.16 -10.17
N VAL A 32 9.99 -13.10 -9.06
CA VAL A 32 11.38 -12.64 -8.99
C VAL A 32 12.24 -13.72 -8.37
N ILE A 33 13.33 -14.11 -9.01
CA ILE A 33 14.23 -15.19 -8.56
C ILE A 33 15.56 -14.60 -8.11
N ASN A 34 16.07 -15.01 -6.95
CA ASN A 34 17.44 -14.73 -6.58
C ASN A 34 18.40 -15.62 -7.40
N LYS A 35 19.29 -15.02 -8.19
CA LYS A 35 20.20 -15.71 -9.11
C LYS A 35 21.17 -16.66 -8.40
N LYS A 36 21.54 -16.36 -7.16
CA LYS A 36 22.44 -17.20 -6.35
C LYS A 36 21.72 -18.41 -5.77
N THR A 37 20.57 -18.20 -5.13
CA THR A 37 19.82 -19.30 -4.50
C THR A 37 18.98 -20.10 -5.48
N LYS A 38 18.71 -19.55 -6.67
CA LYS A 38 17.77 -20.07 -7.69
C LYS A 38 16.33 -20.21 -7.18
N GLN A 39 16.00 -19.59 -6.05
CA GLN A 39 14.66 -19.62 -5.47
C GLN A 39 13.89 -18.34 -5.80
N ALA A 40 12.59 -18.48 -6.00
CA ALA A 40 11.68 -17.35 -6.07
C ALA A 40 11.64 -16.64 -4.71
N LEU A 41 11.74 -15.31 -4.74
CA LEU A 41 11.63 -14.48 -3.57
C LEU A 41 10.23 -14.61 -2.96
N LYS A 42 10.19 -14.67 -1.64
CA LYS A 42 8.97 -14.64 -0.84
C LYS A 42 9.13 -13.65 0.31
N LEU A 43 8.01 -13.34 0.95
CA LEU A 43 7.97 -12.50 2.15
C LEU A 43 8.99 -12.99 3.19
N GLN A 44 9.64 -12.03 3.85
CA GLN A 44 10.67 -12.19 4.88
C GLN A 44 12.03 -12.74 4.41
N ASP A 45 12.19 -13.08 3.13
CA ASP A 45 13.51 -13.42 2.59
C ASP A 45 14.50 -12.27 2.84
N GLN A 46 15.76 -12.63 3.08
CA GLN A 46 16.84 -11.69 3.30
C GLN A 46 17.66 -11.54 2.02
N LEU A 47 17.90 -10.28 1.64
CA LEU A 47 18.71 -9.90 0.51
C LEU A 47 19.90 -9.08 0.97
N LYS A 48 21.04 -9.37 0.35
CA LYS A 48 22.26 -8.57 0.47
C LYS A 48 22.36 -7.60 -0.70
N PRO A 49 23.06 -6.46 -0.55
CA PRO A 49 23.32 -5.54 -1.66
C PRO A 49 23.99 -6.19 -2.87
N SER A 50 24.71 -7.30 -2.65
CA SER A 50 25.42 -8.05 -3.68
C SER A 50 24.57 -9.11 -4.39
N ASP A 51 23.34 -9.36 -3.93
CA ASP A 51 22.50 -10.36 -4.58
C ASP A 51 22.08 -9.89 -5.97
N GLU A 52 21.77 -10.83 -6.86
CA GLU A 52 21.29 -10.55 -8.21
C GLU A 52 19.89 -11.15 -8.37
N LEU A 53 18.97 -10.40 -8.98
CA LEU A 53 17.57 -10.78 -9.11
C LEU A 53 17.17 -10.93 -10.58
N ILE A 54 16.40 -11.98 -10.88
CA ILE A 54 15.85 -12.26 -12.21
C ILE A 54 14.34 -12.03 -12.16
N TYR A 55 13.86 -11.04 -12.89
CA TYR A 55 12.44 -10.70 -13.00
C TYR A 55 11.82 -11.50 -14.14
N GLN A 56 10.99 -12.50 -13.81
CA GLN A 56 10.39 -13.39 -14.80
C GLN A 56 9.07 -12.84 -15.36
N THR A 57 8.29 -12.09 -14.57
CA THR A 57 7.05 -11.46 -15.07
C THR A 57 7.28 -10.00 -15.45
N PRO A 58 6.59 -9.47 -16.48
CA PRO A 58 6.78 -8.08 -16.93
C PRO A 58 6.45 -7.02 -15.88
N ASP A 59 5.56 -7.34 -14.94
CA ASP A 59 5.10 -6.44 -13.88
C ASP A 59 5.74 -6.74 -12.52
N ALA A 60 6.75 -7.60 -12.50
CA ALA A 60 7.39 -8.08 -11.28
C ALA A 60 8.07 -6.96 -10.50
N ARG A 61 7.77 -6.86 -9.21
CA ARG A 61 8.28 -5.84 -8.29
C ARG A 61 8.52 -6.43 -6.92
N VAL A 62 9.54 -5.94 -6.23
CA VAL A 62 9.85 -6.33 -4.85
C VAL A 62 9.96 -5.08 -4.01
N VAL A 63 9.29 -5.04 -2.87
CA VAL A 63 9.55 -4.03 -1.85
C VAL A 63 10.39 -4.67 -0.76
N VAL A 64 11.49 -4.02 -0.42
CA VAL A 64 12.37 -4.46 0.65
C VAL A 64 12.48 -3.39 1.72
N TYR A 65 12.76 -3.80 2.95
CA TYR A 65 12.94 -2.95 4.11
C TYR A 65 14.29 -3.22 4.77
N SER A 66 15.06 -2.16 4.99
CA SER A 66 16.24 -2.15 5.85
C SER A 66 15.95 -1.32 7.08
N THR A 67 16.40 -1.79 8.25
CA THR A 67 16.27 -1.05 9.50
C THR A 67 17.06 0.26 9.48
N ALA A 68 18.17 0.31 8.74
CA ALA A 68 19.05 1.47 8.67
C ALA A 68 18.63 2.47 7.58
N LYS A 69 18.03 1.99 6.49
CA LYS A 69 17.81 2.79 5.28
C LYS A 69 16.35 2.92 4.86
N GLY A 70 15.43 2.22 5.52
CA GLY A 70 14.00 2.26 5.23
C GLY A 70 13.60 1.37 4.06
N ARG A 71 12.52 1.76 3.36
CA ARG A 71 11.89 0.98 2.28
C ARG A 71 12.49 1.30 0.90
N PHE A 72 12.62 0.27 0.08
CA PHE A 72 13.08 0.36 -1.30
C PHE A 72 12.17 -0.45 -2.22
N LEU A 73 11.87 0.12 -3.40
CA LEU A 73 11.20 -0.59 -4.49
C LEU A 73 12.27 -1.05 -5.49
N LEU A 74 12.30 -2.36 -5.72
CA LEU A 74 13.11 -3.01 -6.75
C LEU A 74 12.17 -3.38 -7.91
N ASP A 75 12.45 -2.84 -9.09
CA ASP A 75 11.64 -3.03 -10.31
C ASP A 75 12.55 -3.34 -11.50
N LYS A 76 11.99 -3.88 -12.58
CA LYS A 76 12.73 -4.24 -13.78
C LYS A 76 13.41 -2.99 -14.41
N PRO A 77 14.63 -3.11 -14.96
CA PRO A 77 15.27 -2.03 -15.70
C PRO A 77 14.43 -1.65 -16.92
N THR A 78 14.17 -0.37 -17.16
CA THR A 78 13.63 0.09 -18.44
C THR A 78 14.67 -0.08 -19.56
N ALA A 79 14.20 -0.29 -20.79
CA ALA A 79 15.00 -0.68 -21.95
C ALA A 79 16.20 0.25 -22.25
N ASP A 80 16.14 1.52 -21.85
CA ASP A 80 17.25 2.49 -22.01
C ASP A 80 18.47 2.16 -21.12
N LYS A 81 18.33 1.22 -20.19
CA LYS A 81 19.42 0.66 -19.36
C LYS A 81 19.58 -0.85 -19.53
N ALA A 82 18.85 -1.47 -20.46
CA ALA A 82 18.82 -2.93 -20.66
C ALA A 82 19.98 -3.47 -21.54
N GLY A 83 21.08 -2.73 -21.66
CA GLY A 83 22.27 -3.17 -22.39
C GLY A 83 23.11 -4.22 -21.65
N LYS A 84 22.79 -4.59 -20.41
CA LYS A 84 23.53 -5.59 -19.64
C LYS A 84 22.58 -6.45 -18.80
N ALA A 85 22.49 -7.73 -19.15
CA ALA A 85 21.66 -8.73 -18.46
C ALA A 85 22.24 -9.22 -17.11
N ASP A 86 23.23 -8.52 -16.55
CA ASP A 86 24.00 -8.95 -15.37
C ASP A 86 24.36 -7.78 -14.43
N ALA A 87 23.50 -6.76 -14.34
CA ALA A 87 23.75 -5.63 -13.44
C ALA A 87 23.50 -6.05 -11.96
N PRO A 88 24.52 -5.95 -11.07
CA PRO A 88 24.32 -6.16 -9.63
C PRO A 88 23.29 -5.17 -9.06
N LEU A 89 22.59 -5.55 -7.98
CA LEU A 89 21.55 -4.77 -7.29
C LEU A 89 21.94 -3.31 -6.95
N SER A 90 23.22 -2.95 -7.05
CA SER A 90 23.71 -1.57 -6.94
C SER A 90 23.08 -0.60 -7.94
N GLU A 91 22.46 -1.04 -9.03
CA GLU A 91 21.95 -0.16 -10.09
C GLU A 91 20.43 0.13 -10.05
N TYR A 92 19.66 -0.40 -9.09
CA TYR A 92 18.18 -0.34 -9.11
C TYR A 92 17.53 0.34 -7.91
N TRP A 93 18.05 1.50 -7.51
CA TRP A 93 17.47 2.28 -6.42
C TRP A 93 16.50 3.34 -6.94
N ARG A 94 15.18 3.05 -6.94
CA ARG A 94 14.19 4.13 -6.82
C ARG A 94 14.01 4.41 -5.33
N PHE A 95 14.60 5.51 -4.87
CA PHE A 95 14.38 6.00 -3.51
C PHE A 95 12.90 6.39 -3.36
N VAL A 96 12.14 5.61 -2.58
CA VAL A 96 10.80 5.99 -2.10
C VAL A 96 10.94 6.97 -0.91
N LYS A 97 12.02 7.75 -0.88
CA LYS A 97 12.35 8.72 0.18
C LYS A 97 11.53 10.01 0.04
N ASN A 98 10.62 10.11 -0.93
CA ASN A 98 9.83 11.31 -1.21
C ASN A 98 8.32 11.12 -1.01
N LEU A 99 7.88 10.01 -0.39
CA LEU A 99 6.49 9.90 0.11
C LEU A 99 6.34 10.35 1.56
N PHE A 100 7.38 10.95 2.16
CA PHE A 100 7.25 11.74 3.40
C PHE A 100 6.49 13.03 3.11
N MET A 101 5.20 12.92 2.82
CA MET A 101 4.30 13.95 3.27
C MET A 101 4.02 13.64 4.74
N PRO A 102 4.11 14.61 5.65
CA PRO A 102 3.46 14.46 6.94
C PRO A 102 2.02 14.03 6.63
N ALA A 103 1.56 12.90 7.17
CA ALA A 103 0.14 12.80 7.43
C ALA A 103 -0.14 14.04 8.29
N SER A 104 -0.95 14.94 7.75
CA SER A 104 -1.25 16.24 8.34
C SER A 104 -1.39 16.09 9.84
N ALA A 105 -0.66 16.93 10.58
CA ALA A 105 -0.97 17.22 11.96
C ALA A 105 -2.48 17.46 12.06
N GLY A 106 -3.16 16.55 12.76
CA GLY A 106 -4.61 16.44 12.78
C GLY A 106 -5.03 15.50 13.90
N GLU A 107 -4.79 15.99 15.11
CA GLU A 107 -5.38 15.57 16.38
C GLU A 107 -4.88 14.25 16.98
N HIS A 108 -4.17 14.41 18.10
CA HIS A 108 -4.05 13.40 19.14
C HIS A 108 -5.46 12.99 19.60
N LEU A 109 -6.03 11.92 19.02
CA LEU A 109 -7.25 11.32 19.53
C LEU A 109 -6.91 10.13 20.41
N SER A 110 -6.97 10.42 21.71
CA SER A 110 -6.92 9.47 22.81
C SER A 110 -8.03 8.43 22.70
N THR A 111 -7.66 7.20 23.04
CA THR A 111 -8.47 6.00 23.26
C THR A 111 -9.91 6.24 23.74
N ARG A 112 -10.88 5.80 22.93
CA ARG A 112 -12.14 5.11 23.29
C ARG A 112 -12.82 4.71 21.98
N ALA A 113 -13.37 3.50 21.90
CA ALA A 113 -14.08 2.96 20.75
C ALA A 113 -15.30 3.82 20.37
N LEU A 114 -15.05 4.92 19.66
CA LEU A 114 -16.03 5.85 19.13
C LEU A 114 -15.98 5.76 17.61
N GLU A 115 -17.16 5.75 17.03
CA GLU A 115 -17.45 5.56 15.61
C GLU A 115 -16.49 6.37 14.72
N THR A 116 -15.98 5.75 13.65
CA THR A 116 -15.18 6.44 12.62
C THR A 116 -15.93 7.72 12.21
N PRO A 117 -15.28 8.91 12.25
CA PRO A 117 -15.95 10.17 11.96
C PRO A 117 -16.57 10.14 10.55
N ALA A 118 -17.72 10.78 10.42
CA ALA A 118 -18.39 10.93 9.14
C ALA A 118 -17.55 11.84 8.23
N ILE A 119 -17.38 11.44 6.97
CA ILE A 119 -16.57 12.18 6.00
C ILE A 119 -17.44 13.23 5.27
N ASP A 120 -17.04 14.50 5.36
CA ASP A 120 -17.68 15.66 4.73
C ASP A 120 -16.99 16.09 3.41
N ASP A 121 -15.69 15.82 3.25
CA ASP A 121 -14.95 16.02 2.01
C ASP A 121 -14.49 14.70 1.39
N LEU A 122 -15.36 14.13 0.54
CA LEU A 122 -15.07 12.87 -0.15
C LEU A 122 -14.00 13.00 -1.23
N GLU A 123 -13.83 14.17 -1.84
CA GLU A 123 -12.79 14.39 -2.85
C GLU A 123 -11.41 14.30 -2.21
N SER A 124 -11.20 15.04 -1.11
CA SER A 124 -9.98 14.97 -0.31
C SER A 124 -9.77 13.60 0.31
N PHE A 125 -10.84 12.93 0.78
CA PHE A 125 -10.74 11.59 1.37
C PHE A 125 -10.23 10.53 0.38
N PHE A 126 -10.87 10.41 -0.79
CA PHE A 126 -10.47 9.44 -1.81
C PHE A 126 -9.19 9.87 -2.53
N GLY A 127 -9.00 11.18 -2.73
CA GLY A 127 -7.99 11.73 -3.63
C GLY A 127 -8.26 11.36 -5.09
N ILE A 128 -7.27 11.66 -5.96
CA ILE A 128 -7.40 11.51 -7.43
C ILE A 128 -6.57 10.35 -8.03
N ASN A 129 -5.85 9.62 -7.18
CA ASN A 129 -4.92 8.56 -7.57
C ASN A 129 -5.53 7.18 -7.27
N THR A 130 -4.82 6.35 -6.50
CA THR A 130 -5.29 5.03 -6.10
C THR A 130 -5.89 5.10 -4.70
N PHE A 131 -7.07 4.51 -4.52
CA PHE A 131 -7.68 4.31 -3.20
C PHE A 131 -7.89 2.82 -2.94
N VAL A 132 -7.42 2.37 -1.78
CA VAL A 132 -7.42 0.97 -1.37
C VAL A 132 -8.57 0.71 -0.40
N PHE A 133 -9.47 -0.16 -0.82
CA PHE A 133 -10.52 -0.76 -0.01
C PHE A 133 -9.98 -2.07 0.59
N ILE A 134 -10.01 -2.20 1.91
CA ILE A 134 -9.59 -3.44 2.59
C ILE A 134 -10.77 -4.41 2.59
N GLY A 135 -10.55 -5.60 2.02
CA GLY A 135 -11.59 -6.62 1.83
C GLY A 135 -12.49 -6.37 0.61
N ASP A 136 -13.46 -7.26 0.41
CA ASP A 136 -14.41 -7.17 -0.71
C ASP A 136 -15.58 -6.21 -0.42
N THR A 137 -15.81 -5.88 0.84
CA THR A 137 -16.85 -4.93 1.27
C THR A 137 -16.24 -3.86 2.18
N TYR A 138 -16.42 -2.60 1.81
CA TYR A 138 -15.94 -1.46 2.57
C TYR A 138 -17.08 -0.50 2.93
N LYS A 139 -17.15 -0.12 4.20
CA LYS A 139 -18.20 0.76 4.74
C LYS A 139 -17.62 2.13 5.04
N LEU A 140 -18.20 3.16 4.46
CA LEU A 140 -17.77 4.55 4.62
C LEU A 140 -18.93 5.39 5.13
N ARG A 141 -18.81 5.89 6.35
CA ARG A 141 -19.76 6.87 6.87
C ARG A 141 -19.48 8.23 6.27
N VAL A 142 -20.51 8.89 5.76
CA VAL A 142 -20.43 10.22 5.17
C VAL A 142 -21.27 11.19 5.98
N ASP A 143 -20.89 12.47 5.97
CA ASP A 143 -21.66 13.49 6.66
C ASP A 143 -23.06 13.61 6.03
N ARG A 144 -24.11 13.52 6.86
CA ARG A 144 -25.50 13.56 6.38
C ARG A 144 -25.93 14.96 5.96
N GLY A 145 -25.33 16.01 6.53
CA GLY A 145 -25.59 17.39 6.15
C GLY A 145 -25.09 17.69 4.74
N GLU A 146 -23.86 17.26 4.44
CA GLU A 146 -23.24 17.43 3.12
C GLU A 146 -23.81 16.45 2.09
N TYR A 147 -23.99 15.18 2.47
CA TYR A 147 -24.38 14.11 1.56
C TYR A 147 -25.65 13.35 2.00
N PRO A 148 -26.82 14.02 2.04
CA PRO A 148 -28.08 13.34 2.36
C PRO A 148 -28.46 12.29 1.30
N MET A 149 -28.56 11.02 1.66
CA MET A 149 -28.90 9.91 0.75
C MET A 149 -30.41 9.58 0.69
N SER A 150 -31.25 10.60 0.89
CA SER A 150 -32.72 10.48 0.88
C SER A 150 -33.36 11.43 -0.13
N GLY A 151 -34.59 11.16 -0.55
CA GLY A 151 -35.35 12.06 -1.42
C GLY A 151 -34.79 12.17 -2.83
N GLY A 152 -34.39 11.04 -3.43
CA GLY A 152 -33.84 10.98 -4.79
C GLY A 152 -32.37 11.40 -4.90
N LYS A 153 -31.66 11.45 -3.77
CA LYS A 153 -30.22 11.71 -3.72
C LYS A 153 -29.45 10.43 -3.44
N TYR A 154 -28.37 10.17 -4.16
CA TYR A 154 -27.60 8.94 -4.06
C TYR A 154 -26.24 9.05 -4.74
N PHE A 155 -25.33 8.12 -4.43
CA PHE A 155 -24.03 8.03 -5.08
C PHE A 155 -24.04 7.05 -6.25
N VAL A 156 -23.26 7.37 -7.27
CA VAL A 156 -23.04 6.53 -8.46
C VAL A 156 -21.55 6.31 -8.64
N TYR A 157 -21.21 5.06 -8.92
CA TYR A 157 -19.90 4.57 -9.26
C TYR A 157 -19.87 4.27 -10.76
N LYS A 158 -19.12 5.08 -11.51
CA LYS A 158 -19.07 4.99 -12.98
C LYS A 158 -17.69 4.56 -13.45
N TYR A 159 -17.63 3.62 -14.39
CA TYR A 159 -16.38 3.17 -15.00
C TYR A 159 -16.60 2.71 -16.44
N VAL A 160 -15.51 2.56 -17.18
CA VAL A 160 -15.51 2.05 -18.56
C VAL A 160 -14.91 0.64 -18.55
N TYR A 161 -15.60 -0.31 -19.17
CA TYR A 161 -15.09 -1.66 -19.36
C TYR A 161 -15.38 -2.13 -20.78
N ASN A 162 -14.34 -2.57 -21.50
CA ASN A 162 -14.42 -2.96 -22.92
C ASN A 162 -15.15 -1.92 -23.79
N GLY A 163 -14.82 -0.64 -23.61
CA GLY A 163 -15.40 0.48 -24.36
C GLY A 163 -16.86 0.82 -24.01
N THR A 164 -17.45 0.16 -23.01
CA THR A 164 -18.83 0.41 -22.56
C THR A 164 -18.84 1.11 -21.20
N ASP A 165 -19.66 2.14 -21.07
CA ASP A 165 -19.90 2.85 -19.82
C ASP A 165 -20.80 2.01 -18.89
N TYR A 166 -20.35 1.79 -17.67
CA TYR A 166 -21.13 1.17 -16.60
C TYR A 166 -21.35 2.19 -15.48
N SER A 167 -22.60 2.31 -15.04
CA SER A 167 -22.98 3.16 -13.91
C SER A 167 -23.71 2.31 -12.88
N LYS A 168 -23.17 2.25 -11.67
CA LYS A 168 -23.71 1.46 -10.56
C LYS A 168 -24.07 2.39 -9.41
N ARG A 169 -25.27 2.25 -8.86
CA ARG A 169 -25.61 2.96 -7.62
C ARG A 169 -24.82 2.33 -6.47
N ILE A 170 -24.18 3.15 -5.65
CA ILE A 170 -23.50 2.68 -4.44
C ILE A 170 -24.59 2.39 -3.40
N ALA A 171 -24.58 1.19 -2.84
CA ALA A 171 -25.52 0.80 -1.79
C ALA A 171 -25.25 1.61 -0.52
N HIS A 172 -26.27 1.84 0.30
CA HIS A 172 -26.10 2.54 1.57
C HIS A 172 -27.05 2.03 2.64
N THR A 173 -26.70 2.28 3.90
CA THR A 173 -27.57 2.10 5.07
C THR A 173 -27.41 3.31 5.97
N GLY A 174 -28.49 4.08 6.17
CA GLY A 174 -28.39 5.36 6.87
C GLY A 174 -27.49 6.35 6.12
N ASP A 175 -26.46 6.83 6.79
CA ASP A 175 -25.38 7.70 6.31
C ASP A 175 -24.10 6.92 5.91
N THR A 176 -24.18 5.59 5.81
CA THR A 176 -23.04 4.74 5.46
C THR A 176 -23.14 4.22 4.02
N LEU A 177 -22.17 4.56 3.19
CA LEU A 177 -21.94 3.98 1.87
C LEU A 177 -21.30 2.59 1.99
N ILE A 178 -21.73 1.68 1.12
CA ILE A 178 -21.27 0.29 1.07
C ILE A 178 -20.66 0.04 -0.31
N PHE A 179 -19.33 0.01 -0.34
CA PHE A 179 -18.55 -0.34 -1.51
C PHE A 179 -18.35 -1.85 -1.51
N ASP A 180 -19.25 -2.56 -2.18
CA ASP A 180 -19.18 -4.00 -2.36
C ASP A 180 -18.62 -4.34 -3.74
N ARG A 181 -17.46 -4.98 -3.78
CA ARG A 181 -16.74 -5.33 -5.02
C ARG A 181 -17.65 -6.08 -5.98
N LYS A 182 -18.34 -7.11 -5.50
CA LYS A 182 -19.19 -7.96 -6.34
C LYS A 182 -20.31 -7.13 -6.96
N SER A 183 -21.02 -6.33 -6.17
CA SER A 183 -22.12 -5.50 -6.62
C SER A 183 -21.68 -4.44 -7.63
N LEU A 184 -20.51 -3.81 -7.41
CA LEU A 184 -19.97 -2.78 -8.28
C LEU A 184 -19.43 -3.34 -9.60
N TYR A 185 -18.90 -4.57 -9.60
CA TYR A 185 -18.21 -5.15 -10.76
C TYR A 185 -18.91 -6.36 -11.38
N THR A 186 -20.19 -6.60 -11.08
CA THR A 186 -20.98 -7.61 -11.80
C THR A 186 -21.60 -7.03 -13.07
N ILE A 187 -21.30 -7.61 -14.22
CA ILE A 187 -21.87 -7.29 -15.53
C ILE A 187 -22.46 -8.58 -16.11
N LYS A 188 -23.77 -8.61 -16.39
CA LYS A 188 -24.44 -9.80 -16.94
C LYS A 188 -24.10 -11.09 -16.16
N ASP A 189 -24.20 -11.01 -14.83
CA ASP A 189 -23.91 -12.09 -13.88
C ASP A 189 -22.45 -12.56 -13.80
N GLN A 190 -21.52 -11.88 -14.48
CA GLN A 190 -20.09 -12.13 -14.39
C GLN A 190 -19.41 -11.03 -13.57
N VAL A 191 -18.62 -11.43 -12.57
CA VAL A 191 -17.81 -10.50 -11.77
C VAL A 191 -16.51 -10.25 -12.51
N ILE A 192 -16.26 -8.99 -12.90
CA ILE A 192 -14.99 -8.58 -13.51
C ILE A 192 -13.99 -8.12 -12.45
N SER A 193 -12.71 -8.10 -12.80
CA SER A 193 -11.67 -7.55 -11.93
C SER A 193 -11.74 -6.01 -11.93
N PRO A 194 -11.69 -5.35 -10.75
CA PRO A 194 -11.60 -3.88 -10.65
C PRO A 194 -10.42 -3.30 -11.45
N GLU A 195 -9.31 -4.03 -11.51
CA GLU A 195 -8.11 -3.63 -12.24
C GLU A 195 -8.36 -3.51 -13.75
N GLU A 196 -9.23 -4.36 -14.31
CA GLU A 196 -9.61 -4.31 -15.73
C GLU A 196 -10.49 -3.10 -16.07
N ALA A 197 -11.28 -2.62 -15.11
CA ALA A 197 -12.12 -1.44 -15.27
C ALA A 197 -11.34 -0.11 -15.15
N GLY A 198 -10.09 -0.16 -14.67
CA GLY A 198 -9.21 1.01 -14.64
C GLY A 198 -9.64 2.08 -13.65
N LYS A 199 -9.88 3.31 -14.15
CA LYS A 199 -10.29 4.45 -13.31
C LYS A 199 -11.81 4.49 -13.19
N VAL A 200 -12.28 4.94 -12.03
CA VAL A 200 -13.69 5.08 -11.70
C VAL A 200 -13.97 6.52 -11.29
N ASP A 201 -15.13 7.00 -11.69
CA ASP A 201 -15.68 8.27 -11.26
C ASP A 201 -16.72 8.02 -10.18
N ILE A 202 -16.64 8.77 -9.08
CA ILE A 202 -17.70 8.82 -8.08
C ILE A 202 -18.50 10.10 -8.31
N TYR A 203 -19.82 9.95 -8.44
CA TYR A 203 -20.76 11.06 -8.57
C TYR A 203 -21.75 11.04 -7.42
N TYR A 204 -22.16 12.23 -6.98
CA TYR A 204 -23.31 12.44 -6.12
C TYR A 204 -24.46 13.03 -6.95
N PHE A 205 -25.55 12.27 -7.04
CA PHE A 205 -26.75 12.64 -7.77
C PHE A 205 -27.78 13.25 -6.84
N ASN A 206 -28.45 14.28 -7.35
CA ASN A 206 -29.64 14.85 -6.74
C ASN A 206 -30.66 15.05 -7.87
N ALA A 207 -31.85 14.46 -7.75
CA ALA A 207 -32.88 14.50 -8.80
C ALA A 207 -33.29 15.92 -9.24
N ARG A 208 -32.93 16.96 -8.47
CA ARG A 208 -33.26 18.37 -8.76
C ARG A 208 -32.12 19.16 -9.41
N THR A 209 -30.91 18.63 -9.45
CA THR A 209 -29.73 19.35 -9.91
C THR A 209 -28.85 18.47 -10.80
N SER A 210 -27.90 19.09 -11.50
CA SER A 210 -26.87 18.34 -12.21
C SER A 210 -26.06 17.47 -11.24
N PRO A 211 -25.61 16.27 -11.66
CA PRO A 211 -24.76 15.42 -10.84
C PRO A 211 -23.45 16.13 -10.48
N LEU A 212 -23.05 16.05 -9.21
CA LEU A 212 -21.76 16.52 -8.75
C LEU A 212 -20.74 15.40 -8.92
N LYS A 213 -19.66 15.63 -9.67
CA LYS A 213 -18.52 14.72 -9.69
C LYS A 213 -17.70 14.93 -8.41
N ILE A 214 -17.53 13.88 -7.63
CA ILE A 214 -16.78 13.90 -6.37
C ILE A 214 -15.30 13.67 -6.63
N THR A 215 -14.96 12.61 -7.37
CA THR A 215 -13.56 12.31 -7.70
C THR A 215 -13.46 11.35 -8.89
N THR A 216 -12.25 11.23 -9.43
CA THR A 216 -11.80 10.14 -10.28
C THR A 216 -10.66 9.41 -9.58
N MET A 217 -10.76 8.10 -9.37
CA MET A 217 -9.69 7.33 -8.73
C MET A 217 -9.53 5.92 -9.31
N ARG A 218 -8.43 5.25 -9.03
CA ARG A 218 -8.22 3.82 -9.31
C ARG A 218 -8.53 3.03 -8.02
N PRO A 219 -9.59 2.24 -7.97
CA PRO A 219 -9.94 1.44 -6.82
C PRO A 219 -9.06 0.19 -6.77
N VAL A 220 -8.64 -0.19 -5.56
CA VAL A 220 -7.96 -1.46 -5.31
C VAL A 220 -8.67 -2.15 -4.16
N PHE A 221 -9.25 -3.33 -4.40
CA PHE A 221 -9.86 -4.15 -3.36
C PHE A 221 -8.80 -5.15 -2.87
N LEU A 222 -8.19 -4.86 -1.73
CA LEU A 222 -7.07 -5.62 -1.18
C LEU A 222 -7.60 -6.81 -0.36
N PRO A 223 -7.31 -8.07 -0.75
CA PRO A 223 -7.78 -9.23 -0.01
C PRO A 223 -7.20 -9.27 1.41
N GLU A 224 -8.06 -9.45 2.41
CA GLU A 224 -7.67 -9.44 3.83
C GLU A 224 -6.64 -10.53 4.17
N VAL A 225 -6.78 -11.72 3.58
CA VAL A 225 -5.85 -12.84 3.78
C VAL A 225 -4.44 -12.46 3.31
N GLN A 226 -4.33 -11.78 2.17
CA GLN A 226 -3.05 -11.30 1.64
C GLN A 226 -2.47 -10.22 2.55
N LEU A 227 -3.27 -9.20 2.89
CA LEU A 227 -2.84 -8.11 3.76
C LEU A 227 -2.35 -8.63 5.12
N LYS A 228 -3.09 -9.57 5.72
CA LYS A 228 -2.75 -10.18 7.01
C LYS A 228 -1.38 -10.83 6.97
N LYS A 229 -1.15 -11.70 5.98
CA LYS A 229 0.13 -12.40 5.82
C LYS A 229 1.29 -11.42 5.64
N GLU A 230 1.07 -10.38 4.84
CA GLU A 230 2.07 -9.36 4.54
C GLU A 230 2.44 -8.53 5.79
N LEU A 231 1.44 -8.00 6.49
CA LEU A 231 1.67 -7.20 7.70
C LEU A 231 2.23 -8.03 8.85
N GLN A 232 1.83 -9.30 9.01
CA GLN A 232 2.47 -10.21 9.97
C GLN A 232 3.97 -10.41 9.65
N GLY A 233 4.29 -10.54 8.36
CA GLY A 233 5.66 -10.58 7.89
C GLY A 233 6.45 -9.33 8.30
N MET A 234 5.86 -8.16 8.06
CA MET A 234 6.46 -6.89 8.42
C MET A 234 6.64 -6.72 9.94
N ILE A 235 5.63 -7.06 10.74
CA ILE A 235 5.72 -7.05 12.21
C ILE A 235 6.90 -7.91 12.67
N SER A 236 7.07 -9.11 12.11
CA SER A 236 8.17 -10.00 12.51
C SER A 236 9.56 -9.40 12.26
N ILE A 237 9.71 -8.57 11.24
CA ILE A 237 10.96 -7.87 10.90
C ILE A 237 11.17 -6.69 11.87
N LEU A 238 10.09 -5.99 12.21
CA LEU A 238 10.13 -4.78 13.05
C LEU A 238 10.22 -5.06 14.55
N LYS A 239 9.87 -6.26 15.03
CA LYS A 239 9.91 -6.63 16.46
C LYS A 239 11.23 -6.29 17.16
N ASN A 240 12.35 -6.39 16.45
CA ASN A 240 13.68 -6.14 17.02
C ASN A 240 14.00 -4.65 17.23
N GLN A 241 13.14 -3.74 16.76
CA GLN A 241 13.36 -2.29 16.85
C GLN A 241 12.74 -1.63 18.10
N GLN A 242 12.04 -2.39 18.95
CA GLN A 242 11.40 -1.85 20.17
C GLN A 242 10.50 -0.63 19.91
N LEU A 243 9.81 -0.63 18.76
CA LEU A 243 8.87 0.44 18.40
C LEU A 243 7.70 0.47 19.39
N SER A 244 7.16 1.66 19.64
CA SER A 244 5.84 1.80 20.24
C SER A 244 4.78 1.22 19.31
N GLU A 245 3.62 0.87 19.85
CA GLU A 245 2.48 0.36 19.08
C GLU A 245 2.06 1.35 17.98
N GLU A 246 1.96 2.65 18.30
CA GLU A 246 1.60 3.69 17.31
C GLU A 246 2.66 3.80 16.21
N SER A 247 3.95 3.76 16.54
CA SER A 247 5.02 3.76 15.53
C SER A 247 5.00 2.49 14.68
N LEU A 248 4.62 1.33 15.24
CA LEU A 248 4.42 0.12 14.47
C LEU A 248 3.25 0.27 13.50
N ILE A 249 2.11 0.78 13.96
CA ILE A 249 0.93 1.07 13.12
C ILE A 249 1.29 2.02 11.98
N ASP A 250 2.07 3.07 12.26
CA ASP A 250 2.57 3.99 11.22
C ASP A 250 3.39 3.25 10.16
N GLN A 251 4.32 2.38 10.59
CA GLN A 251 5.11 1.59 9.66
C GLN A 251 4.25 0.63 8.82
N LEU A 252 3.19 0.04 9.39
CA LEU A 252 2.27 -0.83 8.65
C LEU A 252 1.40 -0.03 7.67
N TYR A 253 0.91 1.14 8.07
CA TYR A 253 0.14 2.03 7.21
C TYR A 253 0.97 2.52 6.02
N GLU A 254 2.17 3.02 6.28
CA GLU A 254 3.10 3.45 5.24
C GLU A 254 3.37 2.35 4.22
N HIS A 255 3.52 1.11 4.69
CA HIS A 255 3.73 -0.04 3.82
C HIS A 255 2.55 -0.25 2.88
N VAL A 256 1.31 -0.23 3.39
CA VAL A 256 0.10 -0.32 2.56
C VAL A 256 0.05 0.81 1.53
N VAL A 257 0.36 2.05 1.95
CA VAL A 257 0.36 3.21 1.06
C VAL A 257 1.39 3.08 -0.07
N VAL A 258 2.60 2.62 0.25
CA VAL A 258 3.68 2.44 -0.73
C VAL A 258 3.37 1.33 -1.72
N VAL A 259 2.82 0.21 -1.25
CA VAL A 259 2.59 -0.98 -2.07
C VAL A 259 1.31 -0.84 -2.90
N TYR A 260 0.21 -0.44 -2.28
CA TYR A 260 -1.13 -0.51 -2.86
C TYR A 260 -1.73 0.85 -3.17
N GLY A 261 -1.38 1.88 -2.39
CA GLY A 261 -1.93 3.24 -2.50
C GLY A 261 -2.67 3.67 -1.24
N ARG A 262 -3.25 4.87 -1.30
CA ARG A 262 -3.88 5.51 -0.13
C ARG A 262 -5.05 4.67 0.38
N THR A 263 -5.23 4.62 1.70
CA THR A 263 -6.42 4.07 2.35
C THR A 263 -6.82 4.95 3.54
N ASN A 264 -7.93 4.64 4.19
CA ASN A 264 -8.31 5.29 5.44
C ASN A 264 -7.42 4.76 6.57
N ARG A 265 -6.57 5.64 7.14
CA ARG A 265 -5.64 5.28 8.23
C ARG A 265 -6.36 4.72 9.44
N GLN A 266 -7.46 5.34 9.87
CA GLN A 266 -8.23 4.89 11.03
C GLN A 266 -8.82 3.49 10.80
N MET A 267 -9.40 3.24 9.62
CA MET A 267 -9.94 1.92 9.31
C MET A 267 -8.86 0.85 9.19
N LEU A 268 -7.69 1.18 8.63
CA LEU A 268 -6.57 0.24 8.61
C LEU A 268 -6.07 -0.05 10.04
N LYS A 269 -5.95 0.97 10.90
CA LYS A 269 -5.58 0.81 12.31
C LYS A 269 -6.54 -0.13 13.03
N GLU A 270 -7.84 0.11 12.95
CA GLU A 270 -8.85 -0.77 13.54
C GLU A 270 -8.81 -2.19 12.96
N TRP A 271 -8.55 -2.31 11.66
CA TRP A 271 -8.39 -3.61 11.02
C TRP A 271 -7.16 -4.35 11.56
N ILE A 272 -6.05 -3.64 11.73
CA ILE A 272 -4.79 -4.17 12.27
C ILE A 272 -4.98 -4.64 13.71
N GLU A 273 -5.53 -3.80 14.59
CA GLU A 273 -5.80 -4.12 16.01
C GLU A 273 -6.68 -5.38 16.12
N ARG A 274 -7.75 -5.47 15.32
CA ARG A 274 -8.65 -6.64 15.31
C ARG A 274 -8.02 -7.92 14.77
N ASN A 275 -7.09 -7.83 13.81
CA ASN A 275 -6.63 -9.00 13.07
C ASN A 275 -5.21 -9.47 13.42
N LEU A 276 -4.38 -8.58 13.98
CA LEU A 276 -2.95 -8.80 14.20
C LEU A 276 -2.56 -8.83 15.69
N ASN A 277 -3.50 -8.55 16.61
CA ASN A 277 -3.29 -8.56 18.07
C ASN A 277 -2.07 -7.74 18.48
N ILE A 278 -1.95 -6.54 17.93
CA ILE A 278 -1.02 -5.52 18.42
C ILE A 278 -1.73 -4.54 19.33
#